data_AF-A0A392PZ68-F1
#
_entry.id   AF-A0A392PZ68-F1
#
_cell.length_a   1.000
_cell.length_b   1.000
_cell.length_c   1.000
_cell.angle_alpha   90.00
_cell.angle_beta   90.00
_cell.angle_gamma   90.00
#
_symmetry.space_group_name_H-M   'P 1'
#
loop_
_entity.id
_entity.type
_entity.pdbx_description
1 polymer ?
#
loop_
_entity_poly.entity_id
_entity_poly.type
_entity_poly.pdbx_seq_one_letter_code
_entity_poly.pdbx_strand_id
1 'polypeptide(L)'
;MVGALAGITALYFYKRRKNIRYAKSYVQSHSLSTDPSSKDLERGSQYFGGSQNFGVQHFTYTELEEATNYFDPTKELGEGGFGTVYF
;
A
#
# COMPACT_ATOMS: atom_id res chain seq x y z
N MET A 1 -46.18 13.08 12.32
CA MET A 1 -45.38 11.90 11.91
C MET A 1 -44.42 12.20 10.74
N VAL A 2 -44.80 13.04 9.77
CA VAL A 2 -43.95 13.40 8.61
C VAL A 2 -42.65 14.13 9.00
N GLY A 3 -42.67 14.99 10.02
CA GLY A 3 -41.48 15.72 10.48
C GLY A 3 -40.35 14.84 11.02
N ALA A 4 -40.69 13.69 11.63
CA ALA A 4 -39.69 12.75 12.14
C ALA A 4 -38.92 12.05 11.01
N LEU A 5 -39.63 11.66 9.94
CA LEU A 5 -39.01 11.04 8.77
C LEU A 5 -38.08 12.02 8.02
N ALA A 6 -38.50 13.28 7.89
CA ALA A 6 -37.68 14.34 7.31
C ALA A 6 -36.40 14.61 8.13
N GLY A 7 -36.50 14.56 9.47
CA GLY A 7 -35.33 14.69 10.34
C GLY A 7 -34.34 13.53 10.20
N ILE A 8 -34.82 12.29 10.13
CA ILE A 8 -33.98 11.09 9.98
C ILE A 8 -33.26 11.07 8.63
N THR A 9 -33.95 11.42 7.54
CA THR A 9 -33.33 11.48 6.21
C THR A 9 -32.27 12.58 6.14
N ALA A 10 -32.56 13.77 6.70
CA ALA A 10 -31.59 14.85 6.79
C ALA A 10 -30.34 14.45 7.61
N LEU A 11 -30.52 13.76 8.74
CA LEU A 11 -29.42 13.27 9.58
C LEU A 11 -28.57 12.22 8.85
N TYR A 12 -29.22 11.29 8.12
CA TYR A 12 -28.53 10.28 7.31
C TYR A 12 -27.67 10.93 6.22
N PHE A 13 -28.21 11.88 5.46
CA PHE A 13 -27.46 12.61 4.44
C PHE A 13 -26.31 13.45 5.02
N TYR A 14 -26.50 14.06 6.20
CA TYR A 14 -25.46 14.80 6.91
C TYR A 14 -24.28 13.88 7.30
N LYS A 15 -24.56 12.69 7.86
CA LYS A 15 -23.53 11.68 8.16
C LYS A 15 -22.85 11.15 6.89
N ARG A 16 -23.62 10.86 5.84
CA ARG A 16 -23.10 10.38 4.55
C ARG A 16 -22.13 11.38 3.92
N ARG A 17 -22.43 12.69 3.97
CA ARG A 17 -21.56 13.74 3.42
C ARG A 17 -20.24 13.88 4.18
N LYS A 18 -20.22 13.65 5.50
CA LYS A 18 -18.96 13.58 6.28
C LYS A 18 -18.19 12.29 6.00
N ASN A 19 -18.87 11.15 5.91
CA ASN A 19 -18.23 9.86 5.60
C ASN A 19 -17.52 9.88 4.23
N ILE A 20 -18.12 10.50 3.21
CA ILE A 20 -17.49 10.70 1.90
C ILE A 20 -16.20 11.54 1.99
N ARG A 21 -16.11 12.49 2.94
CA ARG A 21 -14.87 13.27 3.16
C ARG A 21 -13.76 12.42 3.78
N TYR A 22 -14.10 11.54 4.73
CA TYR A 22 -13.15 10.58 5.29
C TYR A 22 -12.66 9.57 4.24
N ALA A 23 -13.55 9.13 3.34
CA ALA A 23 -13.17 8.30 2.19
C ALA A 23 -12.34 9.07 1.13
N LYS A 24 -12.65 10.35 0.88
CA LYS A 24 -11.86 11.22 -0.02
C LYS A 24 -10.45 11.48 0.50
N SER A 25 -10.27 11.66 1.81
CA SER A 25 -8.93 11.80 2.41
C SER A 25 -8.09 10.52 2.26
N TYR A 26 -8.73 9.35 2.24
CA TYR A 26 -8.07 8.06 1.98
C TYR A 26 -7.63 7.92 0.50
N VAL A 27 -8.43 8.44 -0.44
CA VAL A 27 -8.11 8.35 -1.88
C VAL A 27 -7.08 9.41 -2.33
N GLN A 28 -6.94 10.53 -1.61
CA GLN A 28 -6.10 11.67 -2.03
C GLN A 28 -4.63 11.60 -1.56
N SER A 29 -4.22 10.60 -0.78
CA SER A 29 -2.85 10.53 -0.21
C SER A 29 -1.78 9.98 -1.16
N HIS A 30 -2.11 9.58 -2.38
CA HIS A 30 -1.14 9.09 -3.38
C HIS A 30 -0.83 10.15 -4.44
N SER A 31 -0.36 11.33 -4.02
CA SER A 31 0.42 12.19 -4.91
C SER A 31 1.86 11.71 -4.88
N LEU A 32 2.24 10.93 -5.90
CA LEU A 32 3.60 10.51 -6.22
C LEU A 32 4.52 11.74 -6.27
N SER A 33 5.33 11.92 -5.24
CA SER A 33 6.53 12.75 -5.31
C SER A 33 7.63 11.90 -5.91
N THR A 34 7.76 11.94 -7.24
CA THR A 34 8.92 11.38 -7.93
C THR A 34 10.13 12.25 -7.62
N ASP A 35 10.93 11.84 -6.64
CA ASP A 35 12.26 12.41 -6.41
C ASP A 35 13.31 11.36 -6.78
N PRO A 36 14.09 11.53 -7.87
CA PRO A 36 15.06 10.54 -8.30
C PRO A 36 16.38 10.75 -7.55
N SER A 37 16.44 10.36 -6.27
CA SER A 37 17.73 10.34 -5.55
C SER A 37 18.47 9.05 -5.85
N SER A 38 19.08 9.02 -7.04
CA SER A 38 20.15 8.08 -7.36
C SER A 38 21.37 8.34 -6.47
N LYS A 39 21.98 7.26 -5.96
CA LYS A 39 23.37 7.12 -5.42
C LYS A 39 23.60 6.83 -3.93
N ASP A 40 22.91 5.84 -3.33
CA ASP A 40 23.35 5.25 -2.05
C ASP A 40 23.63 3.73 -2.10
N LEU A 41 23.72 3.13 -3.30
CA LEU A 41 23.83 1.67 -3.46
C LEU A 41 25.26 1.12 -3.68
N GLU A 42 26.31 1.92 -3.53
CA GLU A 42 27.70 1.44 -3.72
C GLU A 42 28.46 1.10 -2.42
N ARG A 43 27.90 1.39 -1.24
CA ARG A 43 28.63 1.20 0.04
C ARG A 43 28.21 -0.03 0.86
N GLY A 44 27.18 -0.76 0.42
CA GLY A 44 26.65 -1.92 1.15
C GLY A 44 27.24 -3.29 0.75
N SER A 45 27.86 -3.40 -0.43
CA SER A 45 28.25 -4.70 -1.00
C SER A 45 29.62 -5.23 -0.53
N GLN A 46 30.43 -4.42 0.16
CA GLN A 46 31.79 -4.80 0.56
C GLN A 46 31.90 -5.43 1.96
N TYR A 47 30.78 -5.68 2.65
CA TYR A 47 30.77 -6.38 3.95
C TYR A 47 29.84 -7.60 3.96
N PHE A 48 29.94 -8.45 2.94
CA PHE A 48 29.37 -9.81 2.99
C PHE A 48 30.47 -10.88 2.82
N GLY A 49 31.59 -10.64 3.48
CA GLY A 49 32.75 -11.54 3.55
C GLY A 49 33.10 -11.87 5.00
N GLY A 50 32.13 -12.32 5.79
CA GLY A 50 32.38 -12.83 7.15
C GLY A 50 31.60 -12.11 8.24
N SER A 51 30.33 -12.46 8.41
CA SER A 51 29.70 -12.45 9.73
C SER A 51 28.52 -13.40 9.70
N GLN A 52 28.69 -14.53 10.37
CA GLN A 52 27.64 -15.49 10.58
C GLN A 52 26.51 -14.82 11.40
N ASN A 53 25.26 -15.05 10.99
CA ASN A 53 24.03 -14.82 11.75
C ASN A 53 23.43 -13.40 11.76
N PHE A 54 22.85 -13.00 10.63
CA PHE A 54 21.54 -12.32 10.65
C PHE A 54 20.59 -13.16 9.80
N GLY A 55 19.74 -13.95 10.49
CA GLY A 55 18.97 -15.08 9.93
C GLY A 55 17.79 -14.72 9.03
N VAL A 56 17.92 -13.67 8.19
CA VAL A 56 16.91 -13.29 7.22
C VAL A 56 17.57 -13.22 5.84
N GLN A 57 16.99 -13.97 4.90
CA GLN A 57 17.39 -13.90 3.49
C GLN A 57 17.04 -12.51 2.96
N HIS A 58 18.03 -11.81 2.40
CA HIS A 58 17.81 -10.57 1.69
C HIS A 58 17.47 -10.91 0.24
N PHE A 59 16.34 -10.39 -0.26
CA PHE A 59 15.93 -10.46 -1.66
C PHE A 59 15.96 -9.07 -2.26
N THR A 60 16.55 -8.96 -3.44
CA THR A 60 16.49 -7.75 -4.27
C THR A 60 15.11 -7.60 -4.90
N TYR A 61 14.76 -6.38 -5.30
CA TYR A 61 13.49 -6.14 -5.99
C TYR A 61 13.37 -6.94 -7.30
N THR A 62 14.46 -7.04 -8.07
CA THR A 62 14.48 -7.80 -9.33
C THR A 62 14.21 -9.29 -9.09
N GLU A 63 14.76 -9.89 -8.04
CA GLU A 63 14.46 -11.28 -7.68
C GLU A 63 12.97 -11.47 -7.33
N LEU A 64 12.37 -10.51 -6.61
CA LEU A 64 10.93 -10.54 -6.31
C LEU A 64 10.07 -10.36 -7.56
N GLU A 65 10.47 -9.46 -8.46
CA GLU A 65 9.81 -9.22 -9.74
C GLU A 65 9.83 -10.47 -10.63
N GLU A 66 10.98 -11.12 -10.78
CA GLU A 66 11.11 -12.36 -11.53
C GLU A 66 10.32 -13.51 -10.91
N ALA A 67 10.37 -13.67 -9.57
CA ALA A 67 9.63 -14.72 -8.87
C ALA A 67 8.11 -14.59 -9.05
N THR A 68 7.60 -13.36 -8.99
CA THR A 68 6.18 -13.07 -9.14
C THR A 68 5.71 -12.96 -10.59
N ASN A 69 6.59 -13.23 -11.57
CA ASN A 69 6.33 -12.98 -12.99
C ASN A 69 5.85 -11.54 -13.24
N TYR A 70 6.62 -10.56 -12.79
CA TYR A 70 6.31 -9.13 -12.87
C TYR A 70 5.02 -8.75 -12.15
N PHE A 71 4.77 -9.33 -10.97
CA PHE A 71 3.55 -9.13 -10.19
C PHE A 71 2.28 -9.40 -11.01
N ASP A 72 2.25 -10.54 -11.72
CA ASP A 72 1.13 -10.95 -12.55
C ASP A 72 -0.17 -11.06 -11.72
N PRO A 73 -1.23 -10.31 -12.06
CA PRO A 73 -2.49 -10.37 -11.32
C PRO A 73 -3.13 -11.76 -11.26
N THR A 74 -2.80 -12.65 -12.20
CA THR A 74 -3.29 -14.04 -12.19
C THR A 74 -2.65 -14.89 -11.09
N LYS A 75 -1.53 -14.44 -10.52
CA LYS A 75 -0.82 -15.08 -9.40
C LYS A 75 -1.15 -14.44 -8.05
N GLU A 76 -2.04 -13.46 -8.01
CA GLU A 76 -2.50 -12.88 -6.77
C GLU A 76 -3.27 -13.93 -5.94
N LEU A 77 -2.82 -14.11 -4.70
CA LEU A 77 -3.49 -14.93 -3.70
C LEU A 77 -4.52 -14.10 -2.91
N GLY A 78 -4.32 -12.78 -2.83
CA GLY A 78 -5.31 -11.82 -2.35
C GLY A 78 -4.74 -10.45 -2.00
N GLU A 79 -5.65 -9.48 -1.85
CA GLU A 79 -5.37 -8.10 -1.48
C GLU A 79 -6.00 -7.75 -0.11
N GLY A 80 -5.26 -7.00 0.70
CA GLY A 80 -5.74 -6.45 1.97
C GLY A 80 -5.29 -5.00 2.18
N GLY A 81 -5.66 -4.40 3.30
CA GLY A 81 -5.35 -2.99 3.59
C GLY A 81 -3.85 -2.63 3.72
N PHE A 82 -2.96 -3.62 3.64
CA PHE A 82 -1.51 -3.48 3.73
C PHE A 82 -0.76 -3.98 2.48
N GLY A 83 -1.47 -4.37 1.43
CA GLY A 83 -0.88 -4.80 0.17
C GLY A 83 -1.43 -6.12 -0.38
N THR A 84 -0.73 -6.64 -1.37
CA THR A 84 -1.12 -7.81 -2.16
C THR A 84 -0.14 -8.96 -1.94
N VAL A 85 -0.66 -10.18 -1.91
CA VAL A 85 0.12 -11.42 -1.77
C VAL A 85 0.13 -12.15 -3.11
N TYR A 86 1.30 -12.55 -3.58
CA TYR A 86 1.49 -13.31 -4.81
C TYR A 86 2.04 -14.72 -4.51
N PHE A 87 1.76 -15.67 -5.41
CA PHE A 87 2.32 -17.02 -5.39
C PHE A 87 3.74 -17.08 -5.94
#